data_AF-A0A9J6EHX0-F1
#
_entry.id   AF-A0A9J6EHX0-F1
#
_cell.length_a   1.000
_cell.length_b   1.000
_cell.length_c   1.000
_cell.angle_alpha   90.00
_cell.angle_beta   90.00
_cell.angle_gamma   90.00
#
_symmetry.space_group_name_H-M   'P 1'
#
loop_
_entity.id
_entity.type
_entity.pdbx_description
1 polymer ?
#
loop_
_entity_poly.entity_id
_entity_poly.type
_entity_poly.pdbx_seq_one_letter_code
_entity_poly.pdbx_strand_id
1 'polypeptide(L)'
;MNTMPQILKDINERTIALTKGQADLQTDITEIKSGQQAIETKLVDIFGRLECLESKSEVIEQMSGDLAAVSDAAERLMSQQDVLQSRLDDLEDRSWRSNLLVHGIPDSRELWQDTEEKTLAALSSATGKAITGNDVDRVHHIGTFSSSKTRPVIIKFRSFKMKKAILSDRAVLKTKDIAVSEDYSVATRQARKKLVEFGKGQPHSPQFQLRYNKLIIGDRCFMYDTVSDSVKEIKRAPPTAPLPNATSAAPLLARDARVNEQVGLTAMHTLWMREHNRVAGELKRLNPGWKDEILYQEARRIVAAEFQHITYNEYLPLLLALCEWSRMCALQVEWPRHPSIIASHESTGWRPACPFISHSSSTLFPRRRPDRTSTTESSPRRTTTSTMTEPSADLNIPQYTGSADDGHVQDWFNLFELHATTASWSEREMVTNFSDYVTGEAFKFYLTHIFDDESWQKIKEEMIV
;
A
#
# COMPACT_ATOMS: atom_id res chain seq x y z
N MET A 1 40.96 94.82 63.87
CA MET A 1 39.75 94.09 64.31
C MET A 1 38.72 94.25 63.22
N ASN A 2 38.48 93.23 62.40
CA ASN A 2 37.36 93.26 61.45
C ASN A 2 36.08 93.43 62.28
N THR A 3 35.36 94.51 62.01
CA THR A 3 34.11 94.82 62.70
C THR A 3 33.11 93.72 62.36
N MET A 4 32.44 93.18 63.38
CA MET A 4 31.41 92.13 63.27
C MET A 4 30.45 92.25 62.06
N PRO A 5 30.04 93.46 61.61
CA PRO A 5 29.23 93.63 60.40
C PRO A 5 29.86 93.09 59.10
N GLN A 6 31.19 93.14 58.95
CA GLN A 6 31.86 92.66 57.74
C GLN A 6 31.81 91.13 57.64
N ILE A 7 31.97 90.43 58.76
CA ILE A 7 31.87 88.96 58.83
C ILE A 7 30.46 88.51 58.47
N LEU A 8 29.44 89.21 58.99
CA LEU A 8 28.03 88.92 58.67
C LEU A 8 27.71 89.14 57.19
N LYS A 9 28.28 90.18 56.57
CA LYS A 9 28.14 90.44 55.13
C LYS A 9 28.78 89.33 54.29
N ASP A 10 30.01 88.92 54.60
CA ASP A 10 30.71 87.85 53.90
C ASP A 10 30.00 86.49 54.05
N ILE A 11 29.43 86.19 55.23
CA ILE A 11 28.63 84.99 55.46
C ILE A 11 27.34 85.04 54.60
N ASN A 12 26.67 86.19 54.53
CA ASN A 12 25.48 86.35 53.71
C ASN A 12 25.78 86.19 52.21
N GLU A 13 26.86 86.78 51.71
CA GLU A 13 27.30 86.63 50.32
C GLU A 13 27.64 85.17 49.97
N ARG A 14 28.34 84.46 50.87
CA ARG A 14 28.60 83.01 50.70
C ARG A 14 27.33 82.18 50.74
N THR A 15 26.38 82.54 51.60
CA THR A 15 25.08 81.85 51.68
C THR A 15 24.30 82.01 50.38
N ILE A 16 24.30 83.21 49.80
CA ILE A 16 23.68 83.49 48.49
C ILE A 16 24.38 82.73 47.35
N ALA A 17 25.72 82.68 47.35
CA ALA A 17 26.46 81.90 46.36
C ALA A 17 26.19 80.40 46.49
N LEU A 18 26.06 79.89 47.72
CA LEU A 18 25.73 78.50 48.00
C LEU A 18 24.30 78.15 47.54
N THR A 19 23.31 79.01 47.82
CA THR A 19 21.93 78.78 47.36
C THR A 19 21.81 78.85 45.85
N LYS A 20 22.59 79.72 45.19
CA LYS A 20 22.69 79.74 43.72
C LYS A 20 23.29 78.43 43.19
N GLY A 21 24.41 77.96 43.75
CA GLY A 21 25.02 76.69 43.36
C GLY A 21 24.10 75.50 43.60
N GLN A 22 23.31 75.51 44.67
CA GLN A 22 22.27 74.51 44.92
C GLN A 22 21.16 74.54 43.86
N ALA A 23 20.74 75.73 43.40
CA ALA A 23 19.74 75.87 42.34
C ALA A 23 20.26 75.36 40.98
N ASP A 24 21.53 75.64 40.65
CA ASP A 24 22.19 75.14 39.44
C ASP A 24 22.28 73.61 39.47
N LEU A 25 22.76 73.03 40.58
CA LEU A 25 22.79 71.56 40.77
C LEU A 25 21.41 70.92 40.71
N GLN A 26 20.38 71.58 41.26
CA GLN A 26 19.01 71.10 41.19
C GLN A 26 18.52 71.04 39.73
N THR A 27 18.91 72.02 38.92
CA THR A 27 18.59 72.08 37.48
C THR A 27 19.26 70.94 36.73
N ASP A 28 20.56 70.73 36.93
CA ASP A 28 21.32 69.63 36.31
C ASP A 28 20.72 68.26 36.68
N ILE A 29 20.34 68.07 37.96
CA ILE A 29 19.68 66.85 38.42
C ILE A 29 18.35 66.63 37.70
N THR A 30 17.57 67.68 37.45
CA THR A 30 16.30 67.54 36.71
C THR A 30 16.51 67.19 35.24
N GLU A 31 17.56 67.73 34.60
CA GLU A 31 17.91 67.40 33.21
C GLU A 31 18.44 65.97 33.08
N ILE A 32 19.29 65.52 34.02
CA ILE A 32 19.75 64.14 34.07
C ILE A 32 18.57 63.18 34.24
N LYS A 33 17.61 63.51 35.11
CA LYS A 33 16.40 62.68 35.31
C LYS A 33 15.53 62.59 34.07
N SER A 34 15.32 63.69 33.35
CA SER A 34 14.53 63.67 32.12
C SER A 34 15.25 62.88 31.01
N GLY A 35 16.59 63.00 30.93
CA GLY A 35 17.43 62.19 30.06
C GLY A 35 17.35 60.70 30.38
N GLN A 36 17.38 60.32 31.66
CA GLN A 36 17.22 58.94 32.12
C GLN A 36 15.85 58.37 31.72
N GLN A 37 14.76 59.11 31.94
CA GLN A 37 13.41 58.68 31.53
C GLN A 37 13.29 58.48 30.02
N ALA A 38 13.93 59.33 29.22
CA ALA A 38 13.95 59.18 27.76
C ALA A 38 14.72 57.92 27.32
N ILE A 39 15.82 57.59 28.01
CA ILE A 39 16.58 56.34 27.76
C ILE A 39 15.75 55.12 28.15
N GLU A 40 15.10 55.14 29.31
CA GLU A 40 14.23 54.04 29.76
C GLU A 40 13.10 53.77 28.76
N THR A 41 12.47 54.81 28.23
CA THR A 41 11.40 54.68 27.23
C THR A 41 11.92 54.01 25.94
N LYS A 42 13.11 54.40 25.47
CA LYS A 42 13.76 53.78 24.30
C LYS A 42 14.17 52.34 24.57
N LEU A 43 14.62 52.02 25.78
CA LEU A 43 14.96 50.65 26.16
C LEU A 43 13.71 49.75 26.10
N VAL A 44 12.58 50.21 26.64
CA VAL A 44 11.31 49.47 26.56
C VAL A 44 10.88 49.24 25.12
N ASP A 45 10.99 50.23 24.23
CA ASP A 45 10.71 50.06 22.80
C ASP A 45 11.63 49.02 22.14
N ILE A 46 12.93 49.09 22.41
CA ILE A 46 13.91 48.12 21.88
C ILE A 46 13.60 46.71 22.37
N PHE A 47 13.26 46.53 23.65
CA PHE A 47 12.90 45.22 24.19
C PHE A 47 11.63 44.67 23.51
N GLY A 48 10.60 45.48 23.29
CA GLY A 48 9.41 45.06 22.56
C GLY A 48 9.71 44.68 21.10
N ARG A 49 10.63 45.40 20.44
CA ARG A 49 11.09 45.05 19.09
C ARG A 49 11.90 43.76 19.06
N LEU A 50 12.72 43.49 20.08
CA LEU A 50 13.48 42.24 20.21
C LEU A 50 12.54 41.05 20.39
N GLU A 51 11.55 41.15 21.28
CA GLU A 51 10.54 40.10 21.49
C GLU A 51 9.75 39.80 20.21
N CYS A 52 9.40 40.85 19.44
CA CYS A 52 8.78 40.68 18.12
C CYS A 52 9.71 39.99 17.10
N LEU A 53 11.02 40.22 17.16
CA LEU A 53 11.98 39.56 16.29
C LEU A 53 12.22 38.10 16.70
N GLU A 54 12.27 37.80 17.99
CA GLU A 54 12.42 36.45 18.51
C GLU A 54 11.24 35.57 18.09
N SER A 55 10.00 36.05 18.27
CA SER A 55 8.80 35.35 17.82
C SER A 55 8.78 35.13 16.29
N LYS A 56 9.22 36.11 15.49
CA LYS A 56 9.37 35.92 14.03
C LYS A 56 10.45 34.90 13.68
N SER A 57 11.55 34.86 14.42
CA SER A 57 12.62 33.88 14.22
C SER A 57 12.13 32.46 14.49
N GLU A 58 11.33 32.28 15.55
CA GLU A 58 10.73 30.98 15.88
C GLU A 58 9.80 30.47 14.76
N VAL A 59 8.98 31.36 14.17
CA VAL A 59 8.14 31.01 13.02
C VAL A 59 8.98 30.61 11.80
N ILE A 60 10.10 31.31 11.54
CA ILE A 60 10.98 30.99 10.41
C ILE A 60 11.63 29.61 10.61
N GLU A 61 12.08 29.28 11.81
CA GLU A 61 12.62 27.95 12.13
C GLU A 61 11.56 26.86 11.94
N GLN A 62 10.33 27.10 12.38
CA GLN A 62 9.22 26.17 12.14
C GLN A 62 8.96 25.98 10.64
N MET A 63 8.89 27.07 9.87
CA MET A 63 8.70 27.02 8.42
C MET A 63 9.84 26.28 7.71
N SER A 64 11.08 26.42 8.20
CA SER A 64 12.25 25.69 7.69
C SER A 64 12.10 24.18 7.94
N GLY A 65 11.65 23.79 9.12
CA GLY A 65 11.32 22.40 9.47
C GLY A 65 10.21 21.82 8.59
N ASP A 66 9.13 22.58 8.38
CA ASP A 66 8.02 22.18 7.52
C ASP A 66 8.48 22.02 6.06
N LEU A 67 9.34 22.93 5.57
CA LEU A 67 9.90 22.85 4.22
C LEU A 67 10.76 21.60 4.02
N ALA A 68 11.58 21.24 5.02
CA ALA A 68 12.36 20.01 5.00
C ALA A 68 11.44 18.77 4.96
N ALA A 69 10.39 18.74 5.79
CA ALA A 69 9.43 17.63 5.81
C ALA A 69 8.68 17.48 4.47
N VAL A 70 8.31 18.60 3.83
CA VAL A 70 7.68 18.60 2.50
C VAL A 70 8.66 18.12 1.43
N SER A 71 9.92 18.53 1.49
CA SER A 71 10.96 18.05 0.56
C SER A 71 11.13 16.52 0.66
N ASP A 72 11.25 15.99 1.88
CA ASP A 72 11.37 14.55 2.11
C ASP A 72 10.14 13.78 1.62
N ALA A 73 8.94 14.36 1.76
CA ALA A 73 7.70 13.78 1.25
C ALA A 73 7.68 13.79 -0.29
N ALA A 74 8.15 14.87 -0.92
CA ALA A 74 8.24 14.97 -2.37
C ALA A 74 9.20 13.93 -2.95
N GLU A 75 10.38 13.74 -2.35
CA GLU A 75 11.33 12.70 -2.75
C GLU A 75 10.74 11.29 -2.62
N ARG A 76 10.03 11.02 -1.52
CA ARG A 76 9.32 9.75 -1.31
C ARG A 76 8.25 9.51 -2.39
N LEU A 77 7.46 10.52 -2.74
CA LEU A 77 6.44 10.41 -3.79
C LEU A 77 7.06 10.20 -5.17
N MET A 78 8.15 10.90 -5.50
CA MET A 78 8.87 10.69 -6.76
C MET A 78 9.40 9.26 -6.87
N SER A 79 9.99 8.73 -5.80
CA SER A 79 10.46 7.34 -5.77
C SER A 79 9.31 6.33 -5.95
N GLN A 80 8.16 6.57 -5.32
CA GLN A 80 6.97 5.75 -5.53
C GLN A 80 6.46 5.82 -6.97
N GLN A 81 6.47 7.01 -7.58
CA GLN A 81 6.07 7.20 -8.97
C GLN A 81 6.97 6.41 -9.94
N ASP A 82 8.28 6.39 -9.70
CA ASP A 82 9.23 5.60 -10.51
C ASP A 82 8.96 4.09 -10.40
N VAL A 83 8.69 3.60 -9.19
CA VAL A 83 8.35 2.18 -8.95
C VAL A 83 7.03 1.84 -9.63
N LEU A 84 6.01 2.69 -9.52
CA LEU A 84 4.72 2.47 -10.16
C LEU A 84 4.82 2.49 -11.68
N GLN A 85 5.60 3.42 -12.25
CA GLN A 85 5.84 3.48 -13.68
C GLN A 85 6.52 2.20 -14.17
N SER A 86 7.54 1.71 -13.46
CA SER A 86 8.20 0.45 -13.80
C SER A 86 7.26 -0.75 -13.75
N ARG A 87 6.34 -0.78 -12.76
CA ARG A 87 5.30 -1.84 -12.68
C ARG A 87 4.29 -1.73 -13.80
N LEU A 88 3.88 -0.51 -14.18
CA LEU A 88 2.96 -0.29 -15.29
C LEU A 88 3.57 -0.78 -16.61
N ASP A 89 4.83 -0.41 -16.88
CA ASP A 89 5.54 -0.83 -18.09
C ASP A 89 5.65 -2.36 -18.19
N ASP A 90 5.95 -3.05 -17.07
CA ASP A 90 5.97 -4.53 -17.03
C ASP A 90 4.58 -5.15 -17.25
N LEU A 91 3.51 -4.55 -16.71
CA LEU A 91 2.14 -5.02 -16.94
C LEU A 91 1.71 -4.82 -18.39
N GLU A 92 2.03 -3.68 -19.01
CA GLU A 92 1.79 -3.42 -20.43
C GLU A 92 2.51 -4.46 -21.30
N ASP A 93 3.80 -4.66 -21.07
CA ASP A 93 4.61 -5.62 -21.82
C ASP A 93 4.11 -7.08 -21.67
N ARG A 94 3.61 -7.46 -20.48
CA ARG A 94 2.97 -8.76 -20.26
C ARG A 94 1.65 -8.91 -21.02
N SER A 95 0.84 -7.85 -21.03
CA SER A 95 -0.41 -7.81 -21.78
C SER A 95 -0.16 -7.92 -23.29
N TRP A 96 0.90 -7.27 -23.78
CA TRP A 96 1.28 -7.25 -25.20
C TRP A 96 2.20 -8.41 -25.62
N ARG A 97 2.50 -9.34 -24.72
CA ARG A 97 3.46 -10.43 -24.96
C ARG A 97 3.08 -11.34 -26.14
N SER A 98 1.78 -11.49 -26.38
CA SER A 98 1.22 -12.24 -27.51
C SER A 98 0.95 -11.38 -28.75
N ASN A 99 1.26 -10.08 -28.70
CA ASN A 99 1.17 -9.20 -29.85
C ASN A 99 2.43 -9.35 -30.72
N LEU A 100 2.25 -9.17 -32.02
CA LEU A 100 3.32 -9.14 -33.01
C LEU A 100 3.04 -8.01 -34.00
N LEU A 101 4.07 -7.23 -34.30
CA LEU A 101 4.04 -6.22 -35.34
C LEU A 101 4.58 -6.82 -36.64
N VAL A 102 3.82 -6.70 -37.71
CA VAL A 102 4.16 -7.19 -39.04
C VAL A 102 4.26 -5.99 -39.99
N HIS A 103 5.37 -5.91 -40.70
CA HIS A 103 5.68 -4.85 -41.66
C HIS A 103 5.79 -5.48 -43.05
N GLY A 104 5.47 -4.70 -44.09
CA GLY A 104 5.55 -5.16 -45.48
C GLY A 104 4.26 -5.78 -46.03
N ILE A 105 3.16 -5.76 -45.27
CA ILE A 105 1.85 -6.14 -45.81
C ILE A 105 1.31 -4.97 -46.66
N PRO A 106 0.89 -5.21 -47.91
CA PRO A 106 0.29 -4.17 -48.75
C PRO A 106 -0.91 -3.52 -48.07
N ASP A 107 -0.86 -2.19 -47.96
CA ASP A 107 -1.86 -1.38 -47.28
C ASP A 107 -2.83 -0.80 -48.29
N SER A 108 -4.11 -1.12 -48.11
CA SER A 108 -5.21 -0.62 -48.91
C SER A 108 -6.25 0.01 -47.99
N ARG A 109 -7.18 0.79 -48.55
CA ARG A 109 -8.33 1.31 -47.79
C ARG A 109 -9.38 0.22 -47.58
N GLU A 110 -9.01 -0.78 -46.80
CA GLU A 110 -9.75 -2.04 -46.63
C GLU A 110 -10.30 -2.19 -45.21
N LEU A 111 -11.22 -3.15 -45.06
CA LEU A 111 -11.78 -3.52 -43.76
C LEU A 111 -10.77 -4.37 -42.97
N TRP A 112 -11.02 -4.52 -41.67
CA TRP A 112 -10.16 -5.33 -40.80
C TRP A 112 -10.13 -6.81 -41.22
N GLN A 113 -11.22 -7.31 -41.81
CA GLN A 113 -11.35 -8.69 -42.31
C GLN A 113 -10.38 -8.97 -43.47
N ASP A 114 -10.31 -8.07 -44.45
CA ASP A 114 -9.40 -8.18 -45.59
C ASP A 114 -7.94 -8.14 -45.11
N THR A 115 -7.66 -7.25 -44.14
CA THR A 115 -6.33 -7.14 -43.52
C THR A 115 -5.94 -8.43 -42.81
N GLU A 116 -6.89 -9.05 -42.10
CA GLU A 116 -6.69 -10.33 -41.41
C GLU A 116 -6.37 -11.43 -42.42
N GLU A 117 -7.21 -11.63 -43.44
CA GLU A 117 -7.00 -12.69 -44.44
C GLU A 117 -5.65 -12.55 -45.14
N LYS A 118 -5.30 -11.35 -45.61
CA LYS A 118 -4.02 -11.08 -46.27
C LYS A 118 -2.84 -11.35 -45.36
N THR A 119 -2.93 -10.91 -44.11
CA THR A 119 -1.84 -11.06 -43.15
C THR A 119 -1.63 -12.53 -42.79
N LEU A 120 -2.71 -13.27 -42.54
CA LEU A 120 -2.63 -14.70 -42.22
C LEU A 120 -2.17 -15.53 -43.41
N ALA A 121 -2.62 -15.21 -44.64
CA ALA A 121 -2.17 -15.85 -45.86
C ALA A 121 -0.67 -15.60 -46.10
N ALA A 122 -0.20 -14.36 -45.92
CA ALA A 122 1.19 -13.99 -46.06
C ALA A 122 2.08 -14.72 -45.04
N LEU A 123 1.68 -14.76 -43.77
CA LEU A 123 2.43 -15.46 -42.72
C LEU A 123 2.43 -16.98 -42.91
N SER A 124 1.30 -17.57 -43.29
CA SER A 124 1.18 -19.01 -43.51
C SER A 124 2.01 -19.45 -44.71
N SER A 125 1.93 -18.71 -45.82
CA SER A 125 2.75 -18.95 -47.01
C SER A 125 4.25 -18.79 -46.73
N ALA A 126 4.62 -17.81 -45.89
CA ALA A 126 6.02 -17.52 -45.60
C ALA A 126 6.66 -18.51 -44.62
N THR A 127 5.94 -18.96 -43.60
CA THR A 127 6.47 -19.84 -42.55
C THR A 127 6.15 -21.32 -42.76
N GLY A 128 5.21 -21.66 -43.65
CA GLY A 128 4.70 -23.01 -43.82
C GLY A 128 3.85 -23.49 -42.64
N LYS A 129 3.49 -22.60 -41.71
CA LYS A 129 2.62 -22.91 -40.56
C LYS A 129 1.18 -22.62 -40.93
N ALA A 130 0.27 -23.54 -40.61
CA ALA A 130 -1.16 -23.30 -40.78
C ALA A 130 -1.64 -22.32 -39.70
N ILE A 131 -1.85 -21.06 -40.08
CA ILE A 131 -2.40 -20.03 -39.19
C ILE A 131 -3.81 -19.71 -39.66
N THR A 132 -4.78 -19.88 -38.76
CA THR A 132 -6.21 -19.64 -39.04
C THR A 132 -6.73 -18.46 -38.23
N GLY A 133 -7.92 -17.95 -38.58
CA GLY A 133 -8.59 -16.89 -37.80
C GLY A 133 -8.85 -17.28 -36.34
N ASN A 134 -8.93 -18.58 -36.02
CA ASN A 134 -9.09 -19.05 -34.64
C ASN A 134 -7.82 -18.89 -33.78
N ASP A 135 -6.65 -18.69 -34.40
CA ASP A 135 -5.38 -18.53 -33.69
C ASP A 135 -5.12 -17.08 -33.25
N VAL A 136 -5.92 -16.14 -33.76
CA VAL A 136 -5.78 -14.71 -33.54
C VAL A 136 -7.04 -14.13 -32.89
N ASP A 137 -6.85 -13.11 -32.05
CA ASP A 137 -7.95 -12.35 -31.46
C ASP A 137 -8.29 -11.11 -32.28
N ARG A 138 -7.28 -10.49 -32.90
CA ARG A 138 -7.43 -9.24 -33.66
C ARG A 138 -6.25 -9.00 -34.58
N VAL A 139 -6.54 -8.49 -35.77
CA VAL A 139 -5.56 -8.03 -36.76
C VAL A 139 -6.01 -6.68 -37.33
N HIS A 140 -5.15 -5.66 -37.33
CA HIS A 140 -5.44 -4.37 -37.97
C HIS A 140 -4.18 -3.55 -38.23
N HIS A 141 -4.24 -2.62 -39.19
CA HIS A 141 -3.18 -1.61 -39.39
C HIS A 141 -3.16 -0.59 -38.26
N ILE A 142 -1.96 -0.17 -37.86
CA ILE A 142 -1.74 0.89 -36.86
C ILE A 142 -1.61 2.24 -37.56
N GLY A 143 -2.33 3.24 -37.06
CA GLY A 143 -2.25 4.63 -37.51
C GLY A 143 -3.11 4.95 -38.74
N THR A 144 -3.02 6.21 -39.19
CA THR A 144 -3.87 6.75 -40.27
C THR A 144 -3.37 6.36 -41.65
N PHE A 145 -4.27 5.90 -42.53
CA PHE A 145 -3.94 5.47 -43.89
C PHE A 145 -3.28 6.58 -44.71
N SER A 146 -2.23 6.21 -45.45
CA SER A 146 -1.55 7.07 -46.42
C SER A 146 -1.19 6.26 -47.65
N SER A 147 -1.48 6.76 -48.84
CA SER A 147 -1.12 6.11 -50.11
C SER A 147 0.38 5.98 -50.35
N SER A 148 1.21 6.72 -49.60
CA SER A 148 2.67 6.78 -49.79
C SER A 148 3.45 5.76 -48.98
N LYS A 149 2.85 5.14 -47.95
CA LYS A 149 3.55 4.29 -46.98
C LYS A 149 2.69 3.10 -46.57
N THR A 150 3.30 1.94 -46.45
CA THR A 150 2.66 0.75 -45.86
C THR A 150 2.68 0.85 -44.34
N ARG A 151 1.51 0.86 -43.71
CA ARG A 151 1.41 0.88 -42.23
C ARG A 151 1.73 -0.49 -41.64
N PRO A 152 2.37 -0.55 -40.46
CA PRO A 152 2.53 -1.80 -39.74
C PRO A 152 1.17 -2.36 -39.33
N VAL A 153 1.04 -3.68 -39.38
CA VAL A 153 -0.11 -4.44 -38.89
C VAL A 153 0.22 -4.97 -37.49
N ILE A 154 -0.70 -4.80 -36.55
CA ILE A 154 -0.64 -5.46 -35.25
C ILE A 154 -1.54 -6.69 -35.24
N ILE A 155 -0.98 -7.80 -34.79
CA ILE A 155 -1.67 -9.07 -34.62
C ILE A 155 -1.61 -9.46 -33.15
N LYS A 156 -2.76 -9.79 -32.55
CA LYS A 156 -2.82 -10.42 -31.23
C LYS A 156 -3.08 -11.91 -31.39
N PHE A 157 -2.14 -12.75 -30.99
CA PHE A 157 -2.32 -14.21 -31.00
C PHE A 157 -2.98 -14.69 -29.69
N ARG A 158 -3.82 -15.71 -29.79
CA ARG A 158 -4.35 -16.41 -28.60
C ARG A 158 -3.27 -17.17 -27.85
N SER A 159 -2.31 -17.73 -28.59
CA SER A 159 -1.22 -18.53 -28.04
C SER A 159 0.12 -17.82 -28.16
N PHE A 160 0.75 -17.53 -27.03
CA PHE A 160 2.13 -17.02 -26.98
C PHE A 160 3.11 -17.96 -27.70
N LYS A 161 2.86 -19.28 -27.68
CA LYS A 161 3.71 -20.27 -28.35
C LYS A 161 3.69 -20.08 -29.87
N MET A 162 2.51 -19.78 -30.43
CA MET A 162 2.35 -19.51 -31.87
C MET A 162 3.13 -18.25 -32.27
N LYS A 163 2.94 -17.14 -31.54
CA LYS A 163 3.70 -15.90 -31.76
C LYS A 163 5.22 -16.15 -31.73
N LYS A 164 5.70 -16.92 -30.74
CA LYS A 164 7.13 -17.25 -30.61
C LYS A 164 7.64 -18.09 -31.78
N ALA A 165 6.84 -19.03 -32.29
CA ALA A 165 7.18 -19.87 -33.43
C ALA A 165 7.21 -19.11 -34.76
N ILE A 166 6.42 -18.04 -34.91
CA ILE A 166 6.50 -17.13 -36.07
C ILE A 166 7.72 -16.23 -35.93
N LEU A 167 7.97 -15.71 -34.73
CA LEU A 167 9.11 -14.82 -34.45
C LEU A 167 10.47 -15.50 -34.66
N SER A 168 10.59 -16.82 -34.42
CA SER A 168 11.81 -17.59 -34.72
C SER A 168 12.15 -17.59 -36.21
N ASP A 169 11.13 -17.51 -37.07
CA ASP A 169 11.27 -17.56 -38.53
C ASP A 169 11.48 -16.17 -39.14
N ARG A 170 11.79 -15.15 -38.33
CA ARG A 170 12.03 -13.76 -38.76
C ARG A 170 13.00 -13.63 -39.94
N ALA A 171 13.98 -14.52 -40.04
CA ALA A 171 14.95 -14.52 -41.13
C ALA A 171 14.32 -14.98 -42.45
N VAL A 172 13.44 -15.99 -42.39
CA VAL A 172 12.67 -16.51 -43.53
C VAL A 172 11.62 -15.51 -43.97
N LEU A 173 10.92 -14.87 -43.02
CA LEU A 173 9.95 -13.83 -43.35
C LEU A 173 10.60 -12.67 -44.12
N LYS A 174 11.82 -12.30 -43.73
CA LYS A 174 12.57 -11.23 -44.38
C LYS A 174 12.96 -11.55 -45.83
N THR A 175 13.05 -12.82 -46.23
CA THR A 175 13.32 -13.18 -47.63
C THR A 175 12.10 -12.98 -48.54
N LYS A 176 10.90 -12.85 -47.94
CA LYS A 176 9.65 -12.52 -48.63
C LYS A 176 9.20 -11.08 -48.41
N ASP A 177 10.13 -10.18 -48.08
CA ASP A 177 9.87 -8.76 -47.78
C ASP A 177 8.92 -8.49 -46.60
N ILE A 178 8.72 -9.47 -45.73
CA ILE A 178 7.92 -9.33 -44.51
C ILE A 178 8.85 -9.22 -43.31
N ALA A 179 8.79 -8.11 -42.58
CA ALA A 179 9.55 -7.96 -41.34
C ALA A 179 8.63 -8.09 -40.14
N VAL A 180 9.09 -8.81 -39.11
CA VAL A 180 8.34 -8.98 -37.86
C VAL A 180 9.13 -8.44 -36.68
N SER A 181 8.42 -7.77 -35.78
CA SER A 181 8.97 -7.24 -34.53
C SER A 181 8.00 -7.47 -33.38
N GLU A 182 8.54 -7.54 -32.17
CA GLU A 182 7.73 -7.61 -30.96
C GLU A 182 7.12 -6.26 -30.63
N ASP A 183 5.93 -6.29 -30.03
CA ASP A 183 5.24 -5.11 -29.52
C ASP A 183 5.62 -4.91 -28.06
N TYR A 184 6.10 -3.72 -27.72
CA TYR A 184 6.63 -3.40 -26.39
C TYR A 184 6.21 -1.99 -25.97
N SER A 185 6.15 -1.77 -24.65
CA SER A 185 6.01 -0.47 -24.00
C SER A 185 7.01 0.54 -24.56
N VAL A 186 6.65 1.83 -24.46
CA VAL A 186 7.51 2.91 -24.96
C VAL A 186 8.88 2.87 -24.28
N ALA A 187 8.90 2.67 -22.95
CA ALA A 187 10.12 2.54 -22.16
C ALA A 187 10.99 1.36 -22.63
N THR A 188 10.40 0.17 -22.80
CA THR A 188 11.14 -1.01 -23.30
C THR A 188 11.67 -0.79 -24.73
N ARG A 189 10.91 -0.13 -25.61
CA ARG A 189 11.39 0.22 -26.97
C ARG A 189 12.57 1.18 -26.93
N GLN A 190 12.52 2.21 -26.09
CA GLN A 190 13.62 3.17 -25.92
C GLN A 190 14.87 2.49 -25.35
N ALA A 191 14.72 1.69 -24.29
CA ALA A 191 15.80 0.91 -23.70
C ALA A 191 16.46 0.00 -24.76
N ARG A 192 15.65 -0.72 -25.55
CA ARG A 192 16.14 -1.57 -26.64
C ARG A 192 16.90 -0.80 -27.72
N LYS A 193 16.42 0.40 -28.08
CA LYS A 193 17.11 1.28 -29.05
C LYS A 193 18.51 1.64 -28.54
N LYS A 194 18.60 2.14 -27.31
CA LYS A 194 19.86 2.51 -26.65
C LYS A 194 20.82 1.32 -26.51
N LEU A 195 20.29 0.15 -26.17
CA LEU A 195 21.08 -1.09 -26.10
C LEU A 195 21.62 -1.54 -27.46
N VAL A 196 20.84 -1.41 -28.52
CA VAL A 196 21.30 -1.74 -29.88
C VAL A 196 22.37 -0.76 -30.36
N GLU A 197 22.21 0.54 -30.07
CA GLU A 197 23.23 1.56 -30.35
C GLU A 197 24.55 1.24 -29.63
N PHE A 198 24.47 0.92 -28.33
CA PHE A 198 25.61 0.48 -27.54
C PHE A 198 26.26 -0.78 -28.12
N GLY A 199 25.46 -1.81 -28.48
CA GLY A 199 25.98 -3.06 -29.03
C GLY A 199 26.69 -2.89 -30.38
N LYS A 200 26.18 -2.01 -31.25
CA LYS A 200 26.82 -1.70 -32.56
C LYS A 200 28.13 -0.93 -32.41
N GLY A 201 28.28 -0.15 -31.36
CA GLY A 201 29.50 0.62 -31.08
C GLY A 201 30.68 -0.23 -30.56
N GLN A 202 30.46 -1.52 -30.26
CA GLN A 202 31.50 -2.37 -29.67
C GLN A 202 32.45 -2.94 -30.74
N PRO A 203 33.76 -2.65 -30.68
CA PRO A 203 34.71 -2.97 -31.76
C PRO A 203 35.05 -4.46 -31.94
N HIS A 204 34.67 -5.36 -31.01
CA HIS A 204 35.11 -6.77 -30.98
C HIS A 204 33.95 -7.78 -30.73
N SER A 205 32.70 -7.42 -31.01
CA SER A 205 31.57 -8.34 -30.76
C SER A 205 30.45 -8.21 -31.80
N PRO A 206 30.60 -8.82 -32.99
CA PRO A 206 29.61 -8.69 -34.06
C PRO A 206 28.30 -9.45 -33.80
N GLN A 207 28.25 -10.34 -32.80
CA GLN A 207 27.02 -11.04 -32.41
C GLN A 207 26.61 -10.66 -31.00
N PHE A 208 25.66 -9.74 -30.90
CA PHE A 208 24.91 -9.48 -29.68
C PHE A 208 23.48 -10.02 -29.82
N GLN A 209 22.93 -10.55 -28.73
CA GLN A 209 21.54 -10.98 -28.67
C GLN A 209 20.76 -10.05 -27.75
N LEU A 210 19.65 -9.53 -28.24
CA LEU A 210 18.73 -8.72 -27.45
C LEU A 210 17.59 -9.62 -26.95
N ARG A 211 17.41 -9.71 -25.63
CA ARG A 211 16.31 -10.42 -24.99
C ARG A 211 15.53 -9.45 -24.13
N TYR A 212 14.28 -9.16 -24.52
CA TYR A 212 13.45 -8.17 -23.82
C TYR A 212 14.18 -6.82 -23.66
N ASN A 213 14.44 -6.36 -22.44
CA ASN A 213 15.20 -5.15 -22.10
C ASN A 213 16.68 -5.43 -21.76
N LYS A 214 17.24 -6.58 -22.16
CA LYS A 214 18.61 -7.01 -21.86
C LYS A 214 19.42 -7.27 -23.12
N LEU A 215 20.65 -6.77 -23.17
CA LEU A 215 21.62 -7.05 -24.22
C LEU A 215 22.64 -8.07 -23.72
N ILE A 216 22.87 -9.12 -24.51
CA ILE A 216 23.79 -10.20 -24.18
C ILE A 216 24.93 -10.17 -25.20
N ILE A 217 26.16 -10.02 -24.70
CA ILE A 217 27.40 -10.03 -25.49
C ILE A 217 28.35 -11.06 -24.85
N GLY A 218 28.48 -12.23 -25.47
CA GLY A 218 29.12 -13.39 -24.85
C GLY A 218 28.41 -13.75 -23.54
N ASP A 219 29.16 -13.79 -22.44
CA ASP A 219 28.63 -14.09 -21.09
C ASP A 219 28.15 -12.87 -20.31
N ARG A 220 28.36 -11.65 -20.86
CA ARG A 220 27.99 -10.41 -20.20
C ARG A 220 26.58 -9.99 -20.55
N CYS A 221 25.86 -9.46 -19.57
CA CYS A 221 24.49 -8.98 -19.71
C CYS A 221 24.45 -7.49 -19.37
N PHE A 222 23.83 -6.69 -20.23
CA PHE A 222 23.69 -5.24 -20.05
C PHE A 222 22.23 -4.85 -20.01
N MET A 223 21.88 -3.84 -19.21
CA MET A 223 20.57 -3.19 -19.19
C MET A 223 20.73 -1.69 -19.30
N TYR A 224 19.72 -1.04 -19.87
CA TYR A 224 19.64 0.41 -19.91
C TYR A 224 18.97 0.92 -18.62
N ASP A 225 19.64 1.86 -17.96
CA ASP A 225 19.12 2.57 -16.80
C ASP A 225 18.57 3.92 -17.26
N THR A 226 17.27 4.12 -17.05
CA THR A 226 16.55 5.34 -17.43
C THR A 226 16.99 6.55 -16.62
N VAL A 227 17.38 6.37 -15.35
CA VAL A 227 17.75 7.48 -14.45
C VAL A 227 19.11 8.06 -14.85
N SER A 228 20.07 7.20 -15.15
CA SER A 228 21.42 7.61 -15.52
C SER A 228 21.67 7.72 -17.03
N ASP A 229 20.63 7.59 -17.87
CA ASP A 229 20.68 7.52 -19.36
C ASP A 229 21.91 6.76 -19.88
N SER A 230 22.18 5.59 -19.31
CA SER A 230 23.39 4.83 -19.63
C SER A 230 23.16 3.32 -19.54
N VAL A 231 23.98 2.58 -20.28
CA VAL A 231 23.94 1.12 -20.32
C VAL A 231 24.88 0.57 -19.24
N LYS A 232 24.32 -0.17 -18.28
CA LYS A 232 25.04 -0.77 -17.15
C LYS A 232 25.15 -2.28 -17.33
N GLU A 233 26.31 -2.84 -16.96
CA GLU A 233 26.51 -4.27 -16.89
C GLU A 233 25.84 -4.84 -15.63
N ILE A 234 25.01 -5.86 -15.82
CA ILE A 234 24.42 -6.62 -14.72
C ILE A 234 25.28 -7.86 -14.50
N LYS A 235 25.97 -7.87 -13.36
CA LYS A 235 26.60 -9.09 -12.85
C LYS A 235 25.50 -10.10 -12.55
N ARG A 236 25.46 -11.20 -13.30
CA ARG A 236 24.65 -12.36 -12.91
C ARG A 236 25.24 -12.88 -11.60
N ALA A 237 24.45 -12.84 -10.53
CA ALA A 237 24.83 -13.56 -9.32
C ALA A 237 25.04 -15.04 -9.69
N PRO A 238 26.14 -15.68 -9.27
CA PRO A 238 26.31 -17.10 -9.48
C PRO A 238 25.13 -17.85 -8.83
N PRO A 239 24.64 -18.93 -9.44
CA PRO A 239 23.48 -19.69 -8.93
C PRO A 239 23.71 -20.35 -7.55
N THR A 240 24.90 -20.17 -6.96
CA THR A 240 25.31 -20.76 -5.68
C THR A 240 25.85 -19.75 -4.67
N ALA A 241 25.60 -18.45 -4.82
CA ALA A 241 25.98 -17.49 -3.78
C ALA A 241 25.21 -17.80 -2.48
N PRO A 242 25.89 -18.02 -1.34
CA PRO A 242 25.24 -18.04 -0.04
C PRO A 242 24.51 -16.71 0.16
N LEU A 243 23.28 -16.78 0.69
CA LEU A 243 22.50 -15.60 1.05
C LEU A 243 23.39 -14.65 1.88
N PRO A 244 23.47 -13.35 1.53
CA PRO A 244 24.24 -12.40 2.31
C PRO A 244 23.68 -12.33 3.73
N ASN A 245 24.59 -12.33 4.71
CA ASN A 245 24.29 -12.31 6.14
C ASN A 245 23.23 -11.25 6.47
N ALA A 246 22.19 -11.70 7.19
CA ALA A 246 21.04 -10.93 7.61
C ALA A 246 21.45 -9.70 8.43
N THR A 247 21.52 -8.54 7.78
CA THR A 247 21.49 -7.24 8.47
C THR A 247 20.73 -6.16 7.70
N SER A 248 20.30 -6.44 6.46
CA SER A 248 19.24 -5.69 5.79
C SER A 248 18.08 -6.64 5.48
N ALA A 249 16.86 -6.29 5.88
CA ALA A 249 15.67 -7.10 5.64
C ALA A 249 15.36 -7.11 4.14
N ALA A 250 15.97 -8.04 3.41
CA ALA A 250 15.69 -8.24 1.99
C ALA A 250 14.24 -8.72 1.81
N PRO A 251 13.52 -8.26 0.76
CA PRO A 251 12.17 -8.73 0.44
C PRO A 251 12.15 -10.24 0.23
N LEU A 252 11.11 -10.91 0.72
CA LEU A 252 10.95 -12.34 0.53
C LEU A 252 10.64 -12.65 -0.94
N LEU A 253 11.25 -13.72 -1.45
CA LEU A 253 11.04 -14.19 -2.81
C LEU A 253 10.02 -15.33 -2.81
N ALA A 254 8.87 -15.11 -3.44
CA ALA A 254 7.89 -16.14 -3.73
C ALA A 254 7.44 -16.04 -5.19
N ARG A 255 6.75 -17.08 -5.67
CA ARG A 255 6.20 -17.10 -7.03
C ARG A 255 5.11 -16.05 -7.25
N ASP A 256 4.40 -15.67 -6.18
CA ASP A 256 3.48 -14.54 -6.18
C ASP A 256 4.23 -13.26 -5.77
N ALA A 257 4.18 -12.23 -6.61
CA ALA A 257 4.88 -10.96 -6.38
C ALA A 257 4.33 -10.16 -5.19
N ARG A 258 3.14 -10.52 -4.68
CA ARG A 258 2.45 -9.85 -3.57
C ARG A 258 2.86 -10.38 -2.20
N VAL A 259 3.82 -11.31 -2.13
CA VAL A 259 4.28 -11.91 -0.87
C VAL A 259 4.70 -10.87 0.19
N ASN A 260 5.16 -9.69 -0.23
CA ASN A 260 5.58 -8.59 0.66
C ASN A 260 4.52 -7.47 0.79
N GLU A 261 3.28 -7.68 0.34
CA GLU A 261 2.22 -6.65 0.37
C GLU A 261 1.67 -6.41 1.78
N GLN A 262 1.44 -7.48 2.55
CA GLN A 262 1.03 -7.41 3.95
C GLN A 262 1.60 -8.57 4.76
N VAL A 263 1.92 -8.32 6.03
CA VAL A 263 2.60 -9.30 6.92
C VAL A 263 1.80 -10.60 7.06
N GLY A 264 0.47 -10.54 7.10
CA GLY A 264 -0.38 -11.73 7.16
C GLY A 264 -0.26 -12.63 5.92
N LEU A 265 -0.16 -12.02 4.73
CA LEU A 265 0.06 -12.74 3.48
C LEU A 265 1.47 -13.35 3.45
N THR A 266 2.47 -12.61 3.90
CA THR A 266 3.84 -13.11 4.06
C THR A 266 3.92 -14.32 5.00
N ALA A 267 3.22 -14.26 6.13
CA ALA A 267 3.14 -15.35 7.10
C ALA A 267 2.50 -16.60 6.48
N MET A 268 1.42 -16.42 5.71
CA MET A 268 0.75 -17.51 5.01
C MET A 268 1.64 -18.17 3.95
N HIS A 269 2.35 -17.38 3.14
CA HIS A 269 3.33 -17.92 2.19
C HIS A 269 4.45 -18.72 2.88
N THR A 270 4.94 -18.21 4.01
CA THR A 270 5.98 -18.88 4.81
C THR A 270 5.46 -20.19 5.40
N LEU A 271 4.22 -20.21 5.88
CA LEU A 271 3.57 -21.40 6.43
C LEU A 271 3.48 -22.51 5.38
N TRP A 272 2.94 -22.22 4.20
CA TRP A 272 2.80 -23.21 3.14
C TRP A 272 4.14 -23.70 2.58
N MET A 273 5.16 -22.83 2.54
CA MET A 273 6.52 -23.25 2.20
C MET A 273 7.08 -24.23 3.23
N ARG A 274 6.90 -23.95 4.53
CA ARG A 274 7.34 -24.85 5.61
C ARG A 274 6.59 -26.18 5.57
N GLU A 275 5.29 -26.15 5.27
CA GLU A 275 4.48 -27.35 5.16
C GLU A 275 4.93 -28.22 3.98
N HIS A 276 5.20 -27.62 2.82
CA HIS A 276 5.79 -28.33 1.70
C HIS A 276 7.10 -29.04 2.07
N ASN A 277 8.00 -28.36 2.78
CA ASN A 277 9.26 -28.94 3.22
C ASN A 277 9.06 -30.04 4.28
N ARG A 278 8.08 -29.89 5.16
CA ARG A 278 7.71 -30.93 6.15
C ARG A 278 7.19 -32.19 5.45
N VAL A 279 6.27 -32.04 4.49
CA VAL A 279 5.71 -33.14 3.70
C VAL A 279 6.80 -33.79 2.85
N ALA A 280 7.65 -33.03 2.17
CA ALA A 280 8.76 -33.56 1.39
C ALA A 280 9.76 -34.36 2.25
N GLY A 281 10.06 -33.86 3.46
CA GLY A 281 10.91 -34.56 4.43
C GLY A 281 10.32 -35.90 4.88
N GLU A 282 9.01 -35.93 5.13
CA GLU A 282 8.32 -37.15 5.53
C GLU A 282 8.20 -38.15 4.38
N LEU A 283 7.91 -37.68 3.15
CA LEU A 283 7.92 -38.51 1.95
C LEU A 283 9.30 -39.11 1.68
N LYS A 284 10.38 -38.37 1.92
CA LYS A 284 11.76 -38.89 1.80
C LYS A 284 12.05 -39.97 2.84
N ARG A 285 11.55 -39.81 4.07
CA ARG A 285 11.68 -40.79 5.15
C ARG A 285 10.97 -42.10 4.81
N LEU A 286 9.77 -42.01 4.26
CA LEU A 286 8.98 -43.18 3.83
C LEU A 286 9.53 -43.81 2.55
N ASN A 287 10.08 -43.00 1.64
CA ASN A 287 10.62 -43.45 0.36
C ASN A 287 12.06 -42.98 0.15
N PRO A 288 13.06 -43.62 0.80
CA PRO A 288 14.46 -43.20 0.71
C PRO A 288 15.02 -43.17 -0.72
N GLY A 289 14.51 -44.03 -1.62
CA GLY A 289 14.94 -44.13 -3.01
C GLY A 289 14.41 -43.05 -3.95
N TRP A 290 13.49 -42.17 -3.52
CA TRP A 290 12.94 -41.14 -4.39
C TRP A 290 13.94 -40.01 -4.66
N LYS A 291 13.98 -39.56 -5.92
CA LYS A 291 14.76 -38.41 -6.37
C LYS A 291 14.06 -37.10 -5.98
N ASP A 292 14.84 -36.03 -5.88
CA ASP A 292 14.38 -34.71 -5.41
C ASP A 292 13.17 -34.17 -6.19
N GLU A 293 13.18 -34.27 -7.53
CA GLU A 293 12.06 -33.83 -8.36
C GLU A 293 10.75 -34.58 -8.04
N ILE A 294 10.83 -35.88 -7.76
CA ILE A 294 9.64 -36.68 -7.42
C ILE A 294 9.09 -36.24 -6.06
N LEU A 295 9.98 -36.01 -5.09
CA LEU A 295 9.58 -35.53 -3.75
C LEU A 295 8.94 -34.14 -3.83
N TYR A 296 9.50 -33.25 -4.63
CA TYR A 296 8.93 -31.93 -4.86
C TYR A 296 7.53 -32.00 -5.48
N GLN A 297 7.35 -32.77 -6.56
CA GLN A 297 6.04 -32.85 -7.22
C GLN A 297 4.98 -33.53 -6.34
N GLU A 298 5.34 -34.59 -5.61
CA GLU A 298 4.41 -35.28 -4.71
C GLU A 298 4.07 -34.45 -3.47
N ALA A 299 5.05 -33.78 -2.85
CA ALA A 299 4.79 -32.84 -1.76
C ALA A 299 3.90 -31.67 -2.22
N ARG A 300 4.14 -31.16 -3.44
CA ARG A 300 3.30 -30.11 -4.04
C ARG A 300 1.87 -30.61 -4.28
N ARG A 301 1.68 -31.86 -4.72
CA ARG A 301 0.36 -32.47 -4.93
C ARG A 301 -0.43 -32.57 -3.62
N ILE A 302 0.20 -33.03 -2.55
CA ILE A 302 -0.43 -33.15 -1.23
C ILE A 302 -0.81 -31.78 -0.69
N VAL A 303 0.12 -30.82 -0.67
CA VAL A 303 -0.16 -29.45 -0.19
C VAL A 303 -1.25 -28.77 -1.02
N ALA A 304 -1.30 -29.01 -2.34
CA ALA A 304 -2.39 -28.49 -3.17
C ALA A 304 -3.75 -29.10 -2.78
N ALA A 305 -3.79 -30.38 -2.43
CA ALA A 305 -5.01 -31.05 -1.96
C ALA A 305 -5.44 -30.52 -0.58
N GLU A 306 -4.51 -30.31 0.35
CA GLU A 306 -4.78 -29.68 1.65
C GLU A 306 -5.36 -28.28 1.48
N PHE A 307 -4.75 -27.46 0.62
CA PHE A 307 -5.23 -26.12 0.32
C PHE A 307 -6.64 -26.14 -0.29
N GLN A 308 -6.91 -27.05 -1.23
CA GLN A 308 -8.24 -27.24 -1.81
C GLN A 308 -9.25 -27.68 -0.75
N HIS A 309 -8.89 -28.61 0.13
CA HIS A 309 -9.77 -29.07 1.21
C HIS A 309 -10.18 -27.91 2.12
N ILE A 310 -9.23 -27.13 2.62
CA ILE A 310 -9.51 -25.95 3.46
C ILE A 310 -10.38 -24.95 2.70
N THR A 311 -10.06 -24.70 1.43
CA THR A 311 -10.80 -23.72 0.62
C THR A 311 -12.25 -24.14 0.41
N TYR A 312 -12.51 -25.36 -0.02
CA TYR A 312 -13.86 -25.81 -0.41
C TYR A 312 -14.71 -26.32 0.76
N ASN A 313 -14.10 -26.90 1.79
CA ASN A 313 -14.84 -27.48 2.92
C ASN A 313 -14.94 -26.55 4.14
N GLU A 314 -14.01 -25.62 4.31
CA GLU A 314 -13.97 -24.77 5.51
C GLU A 314 -14.24 -23.30 5.16
N TYR A 315 -13.55 -22.75 4.17
CA TYR A 315 -13.62 -21.32 3.87
C TYR A 315 -14.85 -20.93 3.03
N LEU A 316 -15.07 -21.63 1.90
CA LEU A 316 -16.13 -21.27 0.96
C LEU A 316 -17.56 -21.41 1.51
N PRO A 317 -17.88 -22.41 2.35
CA PRO A 317 -19.20 -22.51 2.99
C PRO A 317 -19.48 -21.44 4.05
N LEU A 318 -18.43 -20.83 4.61
CA LEU A 318 -18.57 -19.69 5.53
C LEU A 318 -18.78 -18.38 4.76
N LEU A 319 -18.12 -18.24 3.61
CA LEU A 319 -18.21 -17.05 2.76
C LEU A 319 -19.54 -16.97 2.00
N LEU A 320 -20.00 -18.11 1.48
CA LEU A 320 -21.30 -18.26 0.81
C LEU A 320 -22.24 -18.87 1.85
N ALA A 321 -23.20 -18.11 2.37
CA ALA A 321 -24.14 -18.59 3.39
C ALA A 321 -24.62 -20.02 3.08
N LEU A 322 -24.70 -20.89 4.12
CA LEU A 322 -24.88 -22.35 4.00
C LEU A 322 -25.98 -22.80 3.01
N CYS A 323 -27.02 -21.99 2.84
CA CYS A 323 -28.14 -22.21 1.93
C CYS A 323 -27.79 -22.04 0.43
N GLU A 324 -26.88 -21.15 0.06
CA GLU A 324 -26.42 -20.96 -1.34
C GLU A 324 -25.36 -22.00 -1.73
N TRP A 325 -24.43 -22.31 -0.82
CA TRP A 325 -23.41 -23.34 -1.04
C TRP A 325 -24.03 -24.72 -1.29
N SER A 326 -25.02 -25.11 -0.48
CA SER A 326 -25.72 -26.39 -0.63
C SER A 326 -26.48 -26.49 -1.96
N ARG A 327 -27.06 -25.37 -2.45
CA ARG A 327 -27.69 -25.29 -3.78
C ARG A 327 -26.68 -25.46 -4.91
N MET A 328 -25.50 -24.86 -4.80
CA MET A 328 -24.45 -24.96 -5.82
C MET A 328 -23.85 -26.38 -5.91
N CYS A 329 -23.66 -27.05 -4.77
CA CYS A 329 -23.19 -28.44 -4.74
C CYS A 329 -24.27 -29.42 -5.26
N ALA A 330 -25.55 -29.19 -4.96
CA ALA A 330 -26.66 -30.06 -5.36
C ALA A 330 -26.98 -29.99 -6.87
N LEU A 331 -26.65 -28.89 -7.54
CA LEU A 331 -26.96 -28.70 -8.95
C LEU A 331 -26.01 -29.42 -9.93
N GLN A 332 -24.98 -30.15 -9.46
CA GLN A 332 -23.97 -30.78 -10.33
C GLN A 332 -23.57 -29.86 -11.49
N VAL A 333 -23.37 -28.56 -11.20
CA VAL A 333 -23.00 -27.61 -12.24
C VAL A 333 -21.65 -28.07 -12.78
N GLU A 334 -21.66 -28.61 -14.00
CA GLU A 334 -20.44 -28.90 -14.74
C GLU A 334 -19.71 -27.56 -14.89
N TRP A 335 -18.66 -27.39 -14.08
CA TRP A 335 -17.75 -26.27 -14.25
C TRP A 335 -17.31 -26.26 -15.72
N PRO A 336 -17.40 -25.11 -16.42
CA PRO A 336 -16.88 -25.02 -17.78
C PRO A 336 -15.44 -25.54 -17.77
N ARG A 337 -15.13 -26.53 -18.61
CA ARG A 337 -13.81 -27.19 -18.71
C ARG A 337 -12.71 -26.27 -19.24
N HIS A 338 -12.77 -24.98 -18.94
CA HIS A 338 -11.72 -24.02 -19.21
C HIS A 338 -11.19 -23.51 -17.86
N PRO A 339 -9.97 -23.92 -17.44
CA PRO A 339 -9.38 -23.59 -16.14
C PRO A 339 -8.88 -22.13 -16.08
N SER A 340 -9.64 -21.19 -16.62
CA SER A 340 -9.33 -19.77 -16.66
C SER A 340 -10.18 -19.03 -15.66
N ILE A 341 -9.55 -18.18 -14.84
CA ILE A 341 -10.27 -17.21 -14.01
C ILE A 341 -11.05 -16.30 -14.98
N ILE A 342 -12.37 -16.21 -14.79
CA ILE A 342 -13.24 -15.37 -15.64
C ILE A 342 -12.96 -13.90 -15.27
N ALA A 343 -12.85 -13.01 -16.26
CA ALA A 343 -12.47 -11.61 -16.05
C ALA A 343 -13.35 -10.85 -15.04
N SER A 344 -14.62 -11.24 -14.86
CA SER A 344 -15.51 -10.68 -13.83
C SER A 344 -15.08 -11.02 -12.39
N HIS A 345 -14.36 -12.13 -12.19
CA HIS A 345 -13.78 -12.51 -10.89
C HIS A 345 -12.50 -11.72 -10.57
N GLU A 346 -11.79 -11.21 -11.59
CA GLU A 346 -10.57 -10.41 -11.40
C GLU A 346 -10.87 -8.94 -11.06
N SER A 347 -11.96 -8.37 -11.60
CA SER A 347 -12.28 -6.96 -11.40
C SER A 347 -13.13 -6.65 -10.16
N THR A 348 -14.07 -7.54 -9.78
CA THR A 348 -15.06 -7.17 -8.74
C THR A 348 -15.64 -8.33 -7.92
N GLY A 349 -15.72 -9.56 -8.46
CA GLY A 349 -16.44 -10.67 -7.82
C GLY A 349 -15.84 -11.25 -6.53
N TRP A 350 -14.52 -11.13 -6.32
CA TRP A 350 -13.82 -11.62 -5.11
C TRP A 350 -13.27 -10.50 -4.21
N ARG A 351 -13.76 -9.26 -4.37
CA ARG A 351 -13.49 -8.14 -3.45
C ARG A 351 -14.53 -7.89 -2.32
N PRO A 352 -15.42 -8.82 -1.91
CA PRO A 352 -16.27 -8.57 -0.74
C PRO A 352 -15.52 -8.74 0.61
N ALA A 353 -14.25 -9.14 0.61
CA ALA A 353 -13.41 -9.28 1.81
C ALA A 353 -12.72 -7.98 2.27
N CYS A 354 -12.71 -6.92 1.44
CA CYS A 354 -12.12 -5.63 1.80
C CYS A 354 -12.69 -4.98 3.08
N PRO A 355 -13.98 -5.12 3.43
CA PRO A 355 -14.51 -4.65 4.71
C PRO A 355 -14.01 -5.42 5.94
N PHE A 356 -13.45 -6.63 5.79
CA PHE A 356 -12.91 -7.44 6.89
C PHE A 356 -11.44 -7.13 7.21
N ILE A 357 -10.84 -6.15 6.52
CA ILE A 357 -9.47 -5.73 6.78
C ILE A 357 -9.47 -4.87 8.05
N SER A 358 -8.89 -5.41 9.12
CA SER A 358 -8.59 -4.64 10.33
C SER A 358 -7.60 -3.52 10.02
N HIS A 359 -7.82 -2.34 10.61
CA HIS A 359 -6.92 -1.18 10.51
C HIS A 359 -5.56 -1.41 11.20
N SER A 360 -5.42 -2.48 12.00
CA SER A 360 -4.19 -2.83 12.70
C SER A 360 -3.82 -4.30 12.56
N SER A 361 -2.51 -4.59 12.52
CA SER A 361 -1.98 -5.96 12.62
C SER A 361 -1.84 -6.34 14.09
N SER A 362 -2.61 -7.34 14.53
CA SER A 362 -2.55 -7.83 15.91
C SER A 362 -1.55 -8.98 16.03
N THR A 363 -0.60 -8.87 16.98
CA THR A 363 0.32 -9.96 17.33
C THR A 363 0.02 -10.42 18.74
N LEU A 364 -0.46 -11.66 18.89
CA LEU A 364 -0.67 -12.27 20.20
C LEU A 364 0.61 -12.96 20.65
N PHE A 365 1.22 -12.46 21.73
CA PHE A 365 2.33 -13.15 22.38
C PHE A 365 1.79 -14.27 23.28
N PRO A 366 2.27 -15.51 23.16
CA PRO A 366 1.99 -16.53 24.15
C PRO A 366 2.52 -16.07 25.51
N ARG A 367 1.73 -16.21 26.58
CA ARG A 367 2.22 -16.01 27.95
C ARG A 367 3.48 -16.85 28.16
N ARG A 368 4.58 -16.21 28.56
CA ARG A 368 5.83 -16.89 28.94
C ARG A 368 5.50 -18.00 29.95
N ARG A 369 5.98 -19.22 29.71
CA ARG A 369 5.97 -20.29 30.72
C ARG A 369 6.78 -19.79 31.94
N PRO A 370 6.23 -19.77 33.16
CA PRO A 370 7.02 -19.50 34.34
C PRO A 370 7.91 -20.71 34.63
N ASP A 371 9.18 -20.42 34.91
CA ASP A 371 10.18 -21.39 35.33
C ASP A 371 9.78 -22.07 36.64
N ARG A 372 10.05 -23.37 36.76
CA ARG A 372 9.68 -24.20 37.91
C ARG A 372 10.69 -24.00 39.06
N THR A 373 10.26 -23.47 40.20
CA THR A 373 10.64 -23.95 41.56
C THR A 373 9.78 -23.30 42.68
N SER A 374 9.18 -24.14 43.54
CA SER A 374 8.72 -23.96 44.95
C SER A 374 7.75 -22.80 45.29
N THR A 375 6.68 -22.88 46.09
CA THR A 375 5.88 -23.88 46.85
C THR A 375 4.70 -23.07 47.45
N THR A 376 3.50 -23.66 47.59
CA THR A 376 2.35 -23.26 48.47
C THR A 376 1.73 -21.87 48.24
N GLU A 377 0.42 -21.64 48.01
CA GLU A 377 -0.78 -22.19 48.66
C GLU A 377 -2.07 -21.69 47.94
N SER A 378 -3.12 -22.53 47.97
CA SER A 378 -4.57 -22.27 47.80
C SER A 378 -5.13 -21.44 46.62
N SER A 379 -5.91 -22.12 45.78
CA SER A 379 -6.87 -21.56 44.81
C SER A 379 -8.15 -22.41 44.85
N PRO A 380 -9.38 -21.86 44.79
CA PRO A 380 -10.53 -22.64 44.39
C PRO A 380 -10.77 -22.49 42.88
N ARG A 381 -10.23 -23.48 42.17
CA ARG A 381 -10.80 -24.20 41.01
C ARG A 381 -12.10 -23.66 40.41
N ARG A 382 -12.08 -23.38 39.10
CA ARG A 382 -13.22 -23.66 38.22
C ARG A 382 -12.78 -24.49 37.03
N THR A 383 -13.04 -25.78 37.14
CA THR A 383 -13.11 -26.76 36.05
C THR A 383 -14.30 -26.45 35.16
N THR A 384 -14.12 -26.37 33.85
CA THR A 384 -15.16 -26.75 32.90
C THR A 384 -14.54 -27.47 31.72
N THR A 385 -14.74 -28.77 31.77
CA THR A 385 -14.74 -29.76 30.71
C THR A 385 -15.43 -29.23 29.45
N SER A 386 -14.79 -29.42 28.30
CA SER A 386 -15.41 -29.29 26.99
C SER A 386 -16.36 -30.47 26.77
N THR A 387 -17.63 -30.17 26.57
CA THR A 387 -18.60 -31.06 25.92
C THR A 387 -19.38 -30.19 24.94
N MET A 388 -19.37 -30.60 23.67
CA MET A 388 -20.06 -29.92 22.58
C MET A 388 -21.57 -29.90 22.80
N THR A 389 -22.19 -28.76 22.50
CA THR A 389 -23.59 -28.70 22.03
C THR A 389 -23.75 -27.45 21.15
N GLU A 390 -24.55 -27.60 20.08
CA GLU A 390 -24.73 -26.73 18.91
C GLU A 390 -25.08 -25.26 19.23
N PRO A 391 -24.69 -24.27 18.38
CA PRO A 391 -25.07 -22.88 18.60
C PRO A 391 -26.43 -22.56 17.96
N SER A 392 -27.44 -22.37 18.81
CA SER A 392 -28.61 -21.56 18.49
C SER A 392 -28.21 -20.08 18.42
N ALA A 393 -28.79 -19.37 17.45
CA ALA A 393 -28.52 -17.96 17.19
C ALA A 393 -29.10 -17.08 18.31
N ASP A 394 -28.24 -16.47 19.13
CA ASP A 394 -28.55 -15.32 19.97
C ASP A 394 -27.34 -14.36 19.95
N LEU A 395 -27.53 -13.17 19.38
CA LEU A 395 -26.54 -12.09 19.35
C LEU A 395 -26.48 -11.44 20.74
N ASN A 396 -25.58 -11.91 21.58
CA ASN A 396 -25.43 -11.39 22.94
C ASN A 396 -24.67 -10.05 22.89
N ILE A 397 -25.38 -8.91 22.95
CA ILE A 397 -24.74 -7.59 23.02
C ILE A 397 -24.09 -7.42 24.41
N PRO A 398 -22.79 -7.08 24.48
CA PRO A 398 -22.14 -6.85 25.77
C PRO A 398 -22.66 -5.56 26.42
N GLN A 399 -22.87 -5.58 27.74
CA GLN A 399 -23.24 -4.39 28.52
C GLN A 399 -22.23 -3.26 28.31
N TYR A 400 -22.74 -2.04 28.07
CA TYR A 400 -21.91 -0.86 27.94
C TYR A 400 -21.71 -0.17 29.29
N THR A 401 -20.46 -0.03 29.72
CA THR A 401 -20.07 0.58 31.00
C THR A 401 -19.15 1.81 30.82
N GLY A 402 -19.07 2.37 29.61
CA GLY A 402 -18.23 3.52 29.29
C GLY A 402 -18.87 4.87 29.61
N SER A 403 -18.10 5.95 29.40
CA SER A 403 -18.55 7.33 29.64
C SER A 403 -19.52 7.80 28.55
N ALA A 404 -20.37 8.79 28.85
CA ALA A 404 -21.32 9.36 27.90
C ALA A 404 -20.65 10.11 26.72
N ASP A 405 -19.41 10.59 26.90
CA ASP A 405 -18.66 11.36 25.90
C ASP A 405 -17.81 10.45 24.97
N ASP A 406 -17.95 9.13 25.07
CA ASP A 406 -17.19 8.18 24.28
C ASP A 406 -17.80 8.03 22.87
N GLY A 407 -17.00 8.20 21.81
CA GLY A 407 -17.45 7.95 20.44
C GLY A 407 -17.97 6.53 20.24
N HIS A 408 -17.57 5.57 21.09
CA HIS A 408 -18.06 4.20 21.11
C HIS A 408 -19.50 4.05 21.65
N VAL A 409 -20.06 5.05 22.35
CA VAL A 409 -21.49 5.04 22.75
C VAL A 409 -22.37 4.98 21.52
N GLN A 410 -22.06 5.76 20.48
CA GLN A 410 -22.91 5.85 19.29
C GLN A 410 -22.83 4.56 18.45
N ASP A 411 -21.64 3.98 18.32
CA ASP A 411 -21.44 2.71 17.61
C ASP A 411 -22.13 1.54 18.33
N TRP A 412 -22.06 1.51 19.65
CA TRP A 412 -22.75 0.52 20.46
C TRP A 412 -24.28 0.69 20.35
N PHE A 413 -24.77 1.93 20.31
CA PHE A 413 -26.19 2.22 20.15
C PHE A 413 -26.73 1.74 18.80
N ASN A 414 -25.98 1.97 17.72
CA ASN A 414 -26.35 1.46 16.39
C ASN A 414 -26.44 -0.08 16.36
N LEU A 415 -25.60 -0.77 17.13
CA LEU A 415 -25.66 -2.22 17.31
C LEU A 415 -26.89 -2.66 18.12
N PHE A 416 -27.26 -1.90 19.15
CA PHE A 416 -28.46 -2.15 19.94
C PHE A 416 -29.75 -1.97 19.12
N GLU A 417 -29.88 -0.89 18.35
CA GLU A 417 -31.04 -0.68 17.47
C GLU A 417 -31.15 -1.75 16.39
N LEU A 418 -30.02 -2.15 15.80
CA LEU A 418 -29.98 -3.23 14.82
C LEU A 418 -30.46 -4.55 15.45
N HIS A 419 -30.05 -4.83 16.67
CA HIS A 419 -30.50 -6.03 17.39
C HIS A 419 -31.99 -5.96 17.74
N ALA A 420 -32.47 -4.83 18.28
CA ALA A 420 -33.88 -4.64 18.59
C ALA A 420 -34.76 -4.80 17.33
N THR A 421 -34.31 -4.29 16.19
CA THR A 421 -34.98 -4.45 14.89
C THR A 421 -34.96 -5.90 14.43
N THR A 422 -33.82 -6.58 14.56
CA THR A 422 -33.68 -8.01 14.19
C THR A 422 -34.53 -8.92 15.06
N ALA A 423 -34.65 -8.59 16.35
CA ALA A 423 -35.46 -9.30 17.32
C ALA A 423 -36.93 -8.86 17.34
N SER A 424 -37.32 -7.89 16.50
CA SER A 424 -38.68 -7.34 16.39
C SER A 424 -39.26 -6.84 17.73
N TRP A 425 -38.44 -6.22 18.57
CA TRP A 425 -38.87 -5.68 19.87
C TRP A 425 -39.82 -4.49 19.69
N SER A 426 -40.87 -4.44 20.50
CA SER A 426 -41.72 -3.25 20.62
C SER A 426 -40.99 -2.11 21.34
N GLU A 427 -41.42 -0.87 21.13
CA GLU A 427 -40.81 0.30 21.81
C GLU A 427 -40.77 0.13 23.34
N ARG A 428 -41.81 -0.50 23.92
CA ARG A 428 -41.87 -0.81 25.34
C ARG A 428 -40.81 -1.83 25.78
N GLU A 429 -40.55 -2.85 24.95
CA GLU A 429 -39.54 -3.87 25.23
C GLU A 429 -38.13 -3.33 25.04
N MET A 430 -37.89 -2.50 24.02
CA MET A 430 -36.61 -1.82 23.83
C MET A 430 -36.23 -1.04 25.08
N VAL A 431 -37.17 -0.24 25.60
CA VAL A 431 -36.97 0.57 26.79
C VAL A 431 -36.72 -0.27 28.04
N THR A 432 -37.52 -1.33 28.24
CA THR A 432 -37.39 -2.20 29.42
C THR A 432 -36.01 -2.87 29.41
N ASN A 433 -35.62 -3.42 28.26
CA ASN A 433 -34.36 -4.13 28.10
C ASN A 433 -33.16 -3.17 28.05
N PHE A 434 -33.34 -1.91 27.63
CA PHE A 434 -32.24 -0.94 27.53
C PHE A 434 -31.51 -0.74 28.88
N SER A 435 -32.27 -0.76 29.98
CA SER A 435 -31.71 -0.65 31.34
C SER A 435 -30.82 -1.82 31.74
N ASP A 436 -31.04 -3.00 31.13
CA ASP A 436 -30.20 -4.18 31.36
C ASP A 436 -28.88 -4.10 30.59
N TYR A 437 -28.80 -3.30 29.52
CA TYR A 437 -27.62 -3.22 28.66
C TYR A 437 -26.76 -1.96 28.86
N VAL A 438 -27.32 -0.85 29.39
CA VAL A 438 -26.59 0.40 29.63
C VAL A 438 -26.72 0.83 31.08
N THR A 439 -25.59 1.05 31.75
CA THR A 439 -25.56 1.49 33.16
C THR A 439 -24.74 2.78 33.34
N GLY A 440 -24.97 3.51 34.44
CA GLY A 440 -24.12 4.65 34.82
C GLY A 440 -24.45 5.97 34.11
N GLU A 441 -23.41 6.73 33.73
CA GLU A 441 -23.56 8.09 33.16
C GLU A 441 -24.11 8.10 31.74
N ALA A 442 -23.81 7.08 30.93
CA ALA A 442 -24.37 6.90 29.59
C ALA A 442 -25.91 6.76 29.62
N PHE A 443 -26.46 6.07 30.63
CA PHE A 443 -27.92 5.96 30.81
C PHE A 443 -28.55 7.31 31.17
N LYS A 444 -27.90 8.10 32.04
CA LYS A 444 -28.39 9.44 32.42
C LYS A 444 -28.30 10.46 31.29
N PHE A 445 -27.24 10.39 30.48
CA PHE A 445 -27.07 11.21 29.28
C PHE A 445 -28.20 10.96 28.27
N TYR A 446 -28.52 9.69 28.02
CA TYR A 446 -29.59 9.30 27.11
C TYR A 446 -30.97 9.80 27.57
N LEU A 447 -31.28 9.65 28.87
CA LEU A 447 -32.53 10.16 29.44
C LEU A 447 -32.67 11.69 29.39
N THR A 448 -31.58 12.43 29.25
CA THR A 448 -31.59 13.90 29.24
C THR A 448 -31.49 14.53 27.86
N HIS A 449 -30.93 13.83 26.87
CA HIS A 449 -30.63 14.41 25.55
C HIS A 449 -31.55 13.96 24.41
N ILE A 450 -32.28 12.85 24.55
CA ILE A 450 -33.05 12.29 23.43
C ILE A 450 -34.58 12.32 23.65
N PHE A 451 -35.06 12.32 24.90
CA PHE A 451 -36.50 12.33 25.17
C PHE A 451 -36.95 13.63 25.84
N ASP A 452 -37.29 14.63 25.03
CA ASP A 452 -37.80 15.93 25.47
C ASP A 452 -39.34 15.99 25.52
N ASP A 453 -40.02 14.84 25.66
CA ASP A 453 -41.47 14.72 25.53
C ASP A 453 -42.14 14.31 26.86
N GLU A 454 -43.19 15.03 27.27
CA GLU A 454 -43.98 14.84 28.51
C GLU A 454 -44.45 13.39 28.73
N SER A 455 -44.53 12.61 27.65
CA SER A 455 -44.80 11.17 27.58
C SER A 455 -43.96 10.34 28.56
N TRP A 456 -42.70 10.73 28.81
CA TRP A 456 -41.75 9.92 29.56
C TRP A 456 -41.81 10.13 31.08
N GLN A 457 -42.17 11.32 31.57
CA GLN A 457 -42.40 11.53 33.02
C GLN A 457 -43.42 10.51 33.56
N LYS A 458 -44.44 10.21 32.75
CA LYS A 458 -45.48 9.24 33.08
C LYS A 458 -44.98 7.79 33.14
N ILE A 459 -44.10 7.40 32.21
CA ILE A 459 -43.49 6.06 32.20
C ILE A 459 -42.47 5.92 33.35
N LYS A 460 -41.77 7.00 33.71
CA LYS A 460 -40.86 7.04 34.86
C LYS A 460 -41.59 6.91 36.19
N GLU A 461 -42.77 7.52 36.33
CA GLU A 461 -43.64 7.32 37.49
C GLU A 461 -44.19 5.87 37.56
N GLU A 462 -44.47 5.24 36.41
CA GLU A 462 -44.91 3.84 36.35
C GLU A 462 -43.79 2.82 36.62
N MET A 463 -42.52 3.15 36.39
CA MET A 463 -41.37 2.27 36.67
C MET A 463 -40.85 2.33 38.12
N ILE A 464 -41.32 3.28 38.95
CA ILE A 464 -40.91 3.45 40.36
C ILE A 464 -41.85 2.71 41.35
N VAL A 465 -42.91 2.07 40.88
CA VAL A 465 -43.77 1.14 41.65
C VAL A 465 -43.48 -0.30 41.26
#